data_AF-A0AAW7L1Q4-F1
#
_entry.id   AF-A0AAW7L1Q4-F1
#
_cell.length_a   1.000
_cell.length_b   1.000
_cell.length_c   1.000
_cell.angle_alpha   90.00
_cell.angle_beta   90.00
_cell.angle_gamma   90.00
#
_symmetry.space_group_name_H-M   'P 1'
#
loop_
_entity.id
_entity.type
_entity.pdbx_description
1 polymer ?
#
loop_
_entity_poly.entity_id
_entity_poly.type
_entity_poly.pdbx_seq_one_letter_code
_entity_poly.pdbx_strand_id
1 'polypeptide(L)'
;MLLKRKVYLSLILAVAAPLAISTLIFSNSIRSNTEEKLAKVDLPTALSEVKSQIELELSTPIVVGKEIAQNLFVQQWMNNNEDAQSRGKFIDYLKHIKD
;
A
#
# COMPACT_ATOMS: atom_id res chain seq x y z
N MET A 1 40.12 12.37 53.38
CA MET A 1 39.85 12.57 51.94
C MET A 1 38.86 11.56 51.33
N LEU A 2 38.76 10.32 51.87
CA LEU A 2 37.86 9.27 51.36
C LEU A 2 36.36 9.59 51.46
N LEU A 3 35.93 10.31 52.50
CA LEU A 3 34.51 10.66 52.71
C LEU A 3 34.00 11.61 51.62
N LYS A 4 34.76 12.65 51.29
CA LYS A 4 34.43 13.61 50.22
C LYS A 4 34.27 12.89 48.87
N ARG A 5 35.18 11.98 48.54
CA ARG A 5 35.12 11.17 47.31
C ARG A 5 33.86 10.28 47.24
N LYS A 6 33.48 9.63 48.34
CA LYS A 6 32.24 8.84 48.40
C LYS A 6 30.99 9.69 48.19
N VAL A 7 30.94 10.87 48.81
CA VAL A 7 29.82 11.82 48.69
C VAL A 7 29.69 12.36 47.25
N TYR A 8 30.80 12.74 46.60
CA TYR A 8 30.76 13.19 45.20
C TYR A 8 30.36 12.05 44.26
N LEU A 9 30.85 10.83 44.47
CA LEU A 9 30.43 9.66 43.70
C LEU A 9 28.93 9.38 43.85
N SER A 10 28.38 9.44 45.07
CA SER A 10 26.94 9.24 45.27
C SER A 10 26.11 10.34 44.61
N LEU A 11 26.58 11.60 44.62
CA LEU A 11 25.88 12.70 43.97
C LEU A 11 25.85 12.53 42.44
N ILE A 12 27.00 12.18 41.84
CA ILE A 12 27.08 11.91 40.40
C ILE A 12 26.20 10.72 40.02
N LEU A 13 26.24 9.65 40.81
CA LEU A 13 25.44 8.45 40.54
C LEU A 13 23.93 8.74 40.66
N ALA A 14 23.53 9.57 41.64
CA ALA A 14 22.14 9.96 41.84
C ALA A 14 21.56 10.75 40.66
N VAL A 15 22.40 11.43 39.88
CA VAL A 15 21.96 12.16 38.67
C VAL A 15 22.12 11.29 37.42
N ALA A 16 23.27 10.62 37.27
CA ALA A 16 23.59 9.86 36.08
C ALA A 16 22.72 8.60 35.92
N ALA A 17 22.40 7.90 37.02
CA ALA A 17 21.64 6.65 36.94
C ALA A 17 20.20 6.86 36.46
N PRO A 18 19.40 7.81 37.00
CA PRO A 18 18.06 8.07 36.48
C PRO A 18 18.06 8.52 35.02
N LEU A 19 19.04 9.35 34.61
CA LEU A 19 19.17 9.80 33.22
C LEU A 19 19.47 8.64 32.27
N ALA A 20 20.40 7.76 32.64
CA ALA A 20 20.73 6.58 31.85
C ALA A 20 19.52 5.65 31.70
N ILE A 21 18.81 5.38 32.80
CA ILE A 21 17.60 4.55 32.79
C ILE A 21 16.51 5.19 31.92
N SER A 22 16.25 6.49 32.09
CA SER A 22 15.25 7.21 31.31
C SER A 22 15.56 7.19 29.82
N THR A 23 16.83 7.39 29.46
CA THR A 23 17.28 7.36 28.06
C THR A 23 17.06 5.97 27.45
N LEU A 24 17.38 4.90 28.17
CA LEU A 24 17.17 3.53 27.70
C LEU A 24 15.68 3.21 27.50
N ILE A 25 14.82 3.59 28.47
CA ILE A 25 13.38 3.40 28.35
C ILE A 25 12.84 4.20 27.17
N PHE A 26 13.17 5.50 27.09
CA PHE A 26 12.68 6.39 26.04
C PHE A 26 13.10 5.92 24.65
N SER A 27 14.36 5.50 24.48
CA SER A 27 14.85 4.93 23.22
C SER A 27 14.06 3.69 22.82
N ASN A 28 13.78 2.78 23.75
CA ASN A 28 12.98 1.59 23.48
C ASN A 28 11.51 1.93 23.18
N SER A 29 10.94 2.89 23.90
CA SER A 29 9.56 3.34 23.67
C SER A 29 9.39 4.00 22.31
N ILE A 30 10.30 4.89 21.90
CA ILE A 30 10.27 5.48 20.56
C ILE A 30 10.37 4.39 19.50
N ARG A 31 11.32 3.47 19.66
CA ARG A 31 11.51 2.38 18.70
C ARG A 31 10.25 1.53 18.58
N SER A 32 9.70 1.06 19.70
CA SER A 32 8.49 0.24 19.73
C SER A 32 7.29 0.97 19.14
N ASN A 33 7.10 2.25 19.47
CA ASN A 33 5.99 3.04 18.94
C ASN A 33 6.13 3.30 17.43
N THR A 34 7.35 3.55 16.96
CA THR A 34 7.64 3.72 15.53
C THR A 34 7.39 2.42 14.77
N GLU A 35 7.87 1.28 15.29
CA GLU A 35 7.64 -0.03 14.70
C GLU A 35 6.14 -0.37 14.67
N GLU A 36 5.42 -0.09 15.75
CA GLU A 36 3.97 -0.30 15.83
C GLU A 36 3.20 0.58 14.84
N LYS A 37 3.51 1.87 14.77
CA LYS A 37 2.88 2.81 13.83
C LYS A 37 3.17 2.41 12.38
N LEU A 38 4.41 2.03 12.08
CA LEU A 38 4.81 1.59 10.75
C LEU A 38 4.03 0.32 10.34
N ALA A 39 3.96 -0.66 11.23
CA ALA A 39 3.32 -1.95 10.94
C ALA A 39 1.79 -1.88 10.90
N LYS A 40 1.17 -1.12 11.80
CA LYS A 40 -0.30 -1.10 11.96
C LYS A 40 -0.99 0.01 11.16
N VAL A 41 -0.27 1.06 10.79
CA VAL A 41 -0.86 2.23 10.13
C VAL A 41 -0.17 2.48 8.80
N ASP A 42 1.11 2.86 8.81
CA ASP A 42 1.73 3.44 7.61
C ASP A 42 1.85 2.41 6.46
N LEU A 43 2.30 1.18 6.75
CA LEU A 43 2.40 0.12 5.74
C LEU A 43 1.02 -0.31 5.18
N PRO A 44 0.01 -0.63 6.01
CA PRO A 44 -1.33 -0.91 5.52
C PRO A 44 -1.94 0.24 4.70
N THR A 45 -1.74 1.49 5.12
CA THR A 45 -2.23 2.66 4.39
C THR A 45 -1.59 2.75 3.00
N ALA A 46 -0.27 2.66 2.92
CA ALA A 46 0.43 2.69 1.64
C ALA A 46 0.00 1.51 0.74
N LEU A 47 -0.15 0.31 1.29
CA LEU A 47 -0.62 -0.85 0.54
C LEU A 47 -2.06 -0.68 0.04
N SER A 48 -2.94 -0.10 0.85
CA SER A 48 -4.32 0.22 0.46
C SER A 48 -4.36 1.25 -0.66
N GLU A 49 -3.46 2.22 -0.66
CA GLU A 49 -3.35 3.22 -1.72
C GLU A 49 -2.91 2.58 -3.03
N VAL A 50 -1.86 1.75 -3.01
CA VAL A 50 -1.41 0.99 -4.18
C VAL A 50 -2.54 0.09 -4.71
N LYS A 51 -3.24 -0.63 -3.82
CA LYS A 51 -4.39 -1.45 -4.20
C LYS A 51 -5.46 -0.62 -4.90
N SER A 52 -5.79 0.55 -4.35
CA SER A 52 -6.82 1.43 -4.92
C SER A 52 -6.43 1.95 -6.30
N GLN A 53 -5.15 2.27 -6.52
CA GLN A 53 -4.64 2.68 -7.83
C GLN A 53 -4.72 1.53 -8.85
N ILE A 54 -4.35 0.31 -8.44
CA ILE A 54 -4.50 -0.88 -9.28
C ILE A 54 -5.98 -1.11 -9.62
N GLU A 55 -6.88 -1.04 -8.64
CA GLU A 55 -8.32 -1.19 -8.88
C GLU A 55 -8.86 -0.14 -9.85
N LEU A 56 -8.40 1.11 -9.73
CA LEU A 56 -8.77 2.19 -10.63
C LEU A 56 -8.29 1.93 -12.07
N GLU A 57 -7.01 1.56 -12.23
CA GLU A 57 -6.41 1.29 -13.53
C GLU A 57 -7.03 0.05 -14.21
N LEU A 58 -7.38 -0.97 -13.42
CA LEU A 58 -8.05 -2.18 -13.91
C LEU A 58 -9.55 -2.00 -14.14
N SER A 59 -10.20 -1.03 -13.48
CA SER A 59 -11.65 -0.80 -13.61
C SER A 59 -12.06 -0.58 -15.07
N THR A 60 -11.34 0.30 -15.77
CA THR A 60 -11.63 0.62 -17.18
C THR A 60 -11.53 -0.60 -18.10
N PRO A 61 -10.42 -1.35 -18.18
CA PRO A 61 -10.32 -2.52 -19.06
C PRO A 61 -11.28 -3.65 -18.65
N ILE A 62 -11.60 -3.82 -17.36
CA ILE A 62 -12.59 -4.80 -16.90
C ILE A 62 -13.99 -4.42 -17.42
N VAL A 63 -14.39 -3.15 -17.27
CA VAL A 63 -15.68 -2.67 -17.76
C VAL A 63 -15.76 -2.79 -19.28
N VAL A 64 -14.74 -2.35 -20.01
CA VAL A 64 -14.66 -2.47 -21.47
C VAL A 64 -14.75 -3.93 -21.90
N GLY A 65 -13.98 -4.83 -21.28
CA GLY A 65 -14.02 -6.26 -21.58
C GLY A 65 -15.39 -6.88 -21.32
N LYS A 66 -16.07 -6.45 -20.24
CA LYS A 66 -17.44 -6.88 -19.93
C LYS A 66 -18.43 -6.38 -20.97
N GLU A 67 -18.37 -5.11 -21.36
CA GLU A 67 -19.22 -4.54 -22.41
C GLU A 67 -19.05 -5.28 -23.73
N ILE A 68 -17.81 -5.59 -24.12
CA ILE A 68 -17.52 -6.40 -25.32
C ILE A 68 -18.13 -7.81 -25.20
N ALA A 69 -17.95 -8.47 -24.06
CA ALA A 69 -18.47 -9.83 -23.84
C ALA A 69 -20.00 -9.88 -23.79
N GLN A 70 -20.65 -8.80 -23.34
CA GLN A 70 -22.11 -8.69 -23.24
C GLN A 70 -22.75 -8.12 -24.52
N ASN A 71 -21.95 -7.64 -25.46
CA ASN A 71 -22.46 -7.08 -26.70
C ASN A 71 -23.09 -8.18 -27.59
N LEU A 72 -24.38 -8.00 -27.91
CA LEU A 72 -25.14 -8.97 -28.70
C LEU A 72 -24.54 -9.21 -30.10
N PHE A 73 -24.03 -8.16 -30.75
CA PHE A 73 -23.38 -8.30 -32.06
C PHE A 73 -22.10 -9.14 -31.95
N VAL A 74 -21.28 -8.91 -30.92
CA VAL A 74 -20.06 -9.70 -30.67
C VAL A 74 -20.39 -11.16 -30.38
N GLN A 75 -21.38 -11.43 -29.52
CA GLN A 75 -21.83 -12.79 -29.23
C GLN A 75 -22.35 -13.51 -30.48
N GLN A 76 -23.18 -12.85 -31.28
CA GLN A 76 -23.71 -13.41 -32.52
C GLN A 76 -22.60 -13.68 -33.54
N TRP A 77 -21.64 -12.77 -33.68
CA TRP A 77 -20.51 -12.95 -34.58
C TRP A 77 -19.62 -14.12 -34.17
N MET A 78 -19.31 -14.27 -32.87
CA MET A 78 -18.58 -15.43 -32.35
C MET A 78 -19.35 -16.74 -32.59
N ASN A 79 -20.67 -16.74 -32.34
CA ASN A 79 -21.52 -17.92 -32.56
C ASN A 79 -21.65 -18.31 -34.04
N ASN A 80 -21.40 -17.38 -34.97
CA ASN A 80 -21.44 -17.61 -36.42
C ASN A 80 -20.07 -17.97 -37.02
N ASN A 81 -19.16 -18.55 -36.23
CA ASN A 81 -17.79 -18.92 -36.62
C ASN A 81 -16.96 -17.74 -37.15
N GLU A 82 -17.16 -16.55 -36.60
CA GLU A 82 -16.38 -15.35 -36.94
C GLU A 82 -16.35 -15.05 -38.45
N ASP A 83 -17.55 -15.00 -39.05
CA ASP A 83 -17.71 -14.83 -40.49
C ASP A 83 -16.90 -13.63 -41.02
N ALA A 84 -16.30 -13.81 -42.20
CA ALA A 84 -15.39 -12.84 -42.80
C ALA A 84 -16.09 -11.54 -43.25
N GLN A 85 -17.42 -11.57 -43.47
CA GLN A 85 -18.19 -10.41 -43.90
C GLN A 85 -18.40 -9.41 -42.74
N SER A 86 -18.57 -9.92 -41.52
CA SER A 86 -18.80 -9.14 -40.30
C SER A 86 -17.52 -8.70 -39.60
N ARG A 87 -16.36 -9.27 -39.97
CA ARG A 87 -15.04 -8.90 -39.40
C ARG A 87 -14.74 -7.40 -39.49
N GLY A 88 -15.10 -6.75 -40.60
CA GLY A 88 -14.93 -5.29 -40.74
C GLY A 88 -15.72 -4.49 -39.71
N LYS A 89 -16.99 -4.87 -39.48
CA LYS A 89 -17.86 -4.24 -38.47
C LYS A 89 -17.35 -4.46 -37.05
N PHE A 90 -16.76 -5.63 -36.77
CA PHE A 90 -16.12 -5.91 -35.48
C PHE A 90 -14.87 -5.06 -35.25
N ILE A 91 -14.03 -4.88 -36.28
CA ILE A 91 -12.87 -3.98 -36.21
C ILE A 91 -13.31 -2.53 -35.95
N ASP A 92 -14.36 -2.06 -36.64
CA ASP A 92 -14.87 -0.70 -36.45
C ASP A 92 -15.51 -0.51 -35.06
N TYR A 93 -16.21 -1.53 -34.55
CA TYR A 93 -16.68 -1.57 -33.16
C TYR A 93 -15.53 -1.47 -32.14
N LEU A 94 -14.45 -2.24 -32.32
CA LEU A 94 -13.28 -2.18 -31.44
C LEU A 94 -12.56 -0.83 -31.49
N LYS A 95 -12.51 -0.16 -32.65
CA LYS A 95 -11.97 1.20 -32.74
C LYS A 95 -12.78 2.19 -31.91
N HIS A 96 -14.11 2.06 -31.94
CA HIS A 96 -15.00 2.98 -31.23
C HIS A 96 -14.97 2.85 -29.70
N ILE A 97 -14.53 1.70 -29.18
CA ILE A 97 -14.43 1.44 -27.73
C ILE A 97 -13.01 1.70 -27.20
N LYS A 98 -12.02 1.77 -28.10
CA LYS A 98 -10.64 2.08 -27.75
C LYS A 98 -10.43 3.58 -27.48
N ASP A 99 -11.26 4.44 -28.06
CA ASP A 99 -11.26 5.90 -27.87
C ASP A 99 -11.99 6.30 -26.57
#